data_AF-T1BN65-F1
#
_entry.id   AF-T1BN65-F1
#
_cell.length_a   1.000
_cell.length_b   1.000
_cell.length_c   1.000
_cell.angle_alpha   90.00
_cell.angle_beta   90.00
_cell.angle_gamma   90.00
#
_symmetry.space_group_name_H-M   'P 1'
#
loop_
_entity.id
_entity.type
_entity.pdbx_description
1 polymer ?
#
loop_
_entity_poly.entity_id
_entity_poly.type
_entity_poly.pdbx_seq_one_letter_code
_entity_poly.pdbx_strand_id
1 'polypeptide(L)'
;PLVQGYDSVALAADVELGGTDQTFNLLMGRVLQEHYGQPAQIVLTMPLLEGLDGINKMSKSLGNYIGIDEPAIDIVSKTMKI
;
A
#
# COMPACT_ATOMS: atom_id res chain seq x y z
N PRO A 1 8.44 10.33 -2.35
CA PRO A 1 9.02 10.04 -1.01
C PRO A 1 8.92 11.21 -0.03
N LEU A 2 9.53 12.38 -0.29
CA LEU A 2 9.53 13.50 0.67
C LEU A 2 8.14 14.07 0.97
N VAL A 3 7.31 14.27 -0.07
CA VAL A 3 5.94 14.78 0.10
C VAL A 3 5.10 13.81 0.93
N GLN A 4 5.12 12.52 0.59
CA GLN A 4 4.42 11.49 1.38
C GLN A 4 4.91 11.42 2.83
N GLY A 5 6.22 11.46 3.05
CA GLY A 5 6.75 11.44 4.42
C GLY A 5 6.44 12.71 5.21
N TYR A 6 6.19 13.85 4.54
CA TYR A 6 5.70 15.06 5.20
C TYR A 6 4.24 14.91 5.65
N ASP A 7 3.42 14.11 4.96
CA ASP A 7 2.06 13.81 5.41
C ASP A 7 2.08 13.13 6.79
N SER A 8 3.03 12.23 7.06
CA SER A 8 3.23 11.62 8.38
C SER A 8 3.57 12.63 9.46
N VAL A 9 4.36 13.67 9.13
CA VAL A 9 4.69 14.78 10.04
C VAL A 9 3.45 15.64 10.31
N ALA A 10 2.70 15.98 9.26
CA ALA A 10 1.51 16.82 9.34
C ALA A 10 0.38 16.14 10.14
N LEU A 11 0.24 14.82 9.99
CA LEU A 11 -0.76 14.01 10.70
C LEU A 11 -0.27 13.50 12.07
N ALA A 12 1.00 13.69 12.41
CA ALA A 12 1.64 13.13 13.60
C ALA A 12 1.36 11.62 13.75
N ALA A 13 1.56 10.87 12.67
CA ALA A 13 1.16 9.47 12.59
C ALA A 13 1.99 8.58 13.52
N ASP A 14 1.32 7.77 14.36
CA ASP A 14 1.98 6.74 15.18
C ASP A 14 2.31 5.48 14.37
N VAL A 15 1.51 5.17 13.35
CA VAL A 15 1.64 3.97 12.51
C VAL A 15 1.29 4.32 11.06
N GLU A 16 2.09 3.85 10.10
CA GLU A 16 1.77 3.91 8.67
C GLU A 16 1.81 2.49 8.07
N LEU A 17 0.74 2.14 7.35
CA LEU A 17 0.59 0.85 6.68
C LEU A 17 0.88 0.99 5.18
N GLY A 18 1.52 -0.01 4.59
CA GLY A 18 1.71 -0.06 3.14
C GLY A 18 2.08 -1.43 2.60
N GLY A 19 2.11 -1.56 1.27
CA GLY A 19 2.68 -2.73 0.62
C GLY A 19 4.20 -2.81 0.80
N THR A 20 4.79 -3.97 0.59
CA THR A 20 6.26 -4.14 0.63
C THR A 20 6.99 -3.24 -0.39
N ASP A 21 6.34 -2.86 -1.49
CA ASP A 21 6.86 -1.90 -2.48
C ASP A 21 6.93 -0.45 -1.97
N GLN A 22 6.25 -0.12 -0.87
CA GLN A 22 6.25 1.21 -0.27
C GLN A 22 7.30 1.37 0.85
N THR A 23 8.07 0.33 1.17
CA THR A 23 9.02 0.33 2.30
C THR A 23 9.93 1.57 2.30
N PHE A 24 10.47 1.95 1.14
CA PHE A 24 11.32 3.15 1.03
C PHE A 24 10.58 4.43 1.44
N ASN A 25 9.34 4.62 0.96
CA ASN A 25 8.56 5.82 1.28
C ASN A 25 8.17 5.86 2.77
N LEU A 26 7.78 4.72 3.34
CA LEU A 26 7.42 4.59 4.75
C LEU A 26 8.62 4.89 5.68
N LEU A 27 9.82 4.46 5.29
CA LEU A 27 11.06 4.78 6.02
C LEU A 27 11.42 6.26 5.89
N MET A 28 11.14 6.91 4.76
CA MET A 28 11.31 8.36 4.63
C MET A 28 10.40 9.15 5.56
N GLY A 29 9.16 8.70 5.79
CA GLY A 29 8.25 9.29 6.78
C GLY A 29 8.83 9.27 8.19
N ARG A 30 9.43 8.14 8.60
CA ARG A 30 10.13 8.02 9.89
C ARG A 30 11.26 9.04 10.03
N VAL A 31 12.14 9.14 9.04
CA VAL A 31 13.28 10.08 9.07
C VAL A 31 12.79 11.53 9.15
N LEU A 32 11.72 11.86 8.44
CA LEU A 32 11.15 13.21 8.50
C LEU A 32 10.51 13.50 9.86
N GLN A 33 9.76 12.58 10.45
CA GLN A 33 9.22 12.77 11.80
C GLN A 33 10.32 13.00 12.84
N GLU A 34 11.40 12.22 12.80
CA GLU A 34 12.58 12.41 13.66
C GLU A 34 13.20 13.80 13.46
N HIS A 35 13.35 14.25 12.22
CA HIS A 35 13.90 15.57 11.90
C HIS A 35 13.04 16.73 12.43
N TYR A 36 11.72 16.54 12.50
CA TYR A 36 10.76 17.51 13.05
C TYR A 36 10.52 17.32 14.56
N GLY A 37 11.30 16.47 15.23
CA GLY A 37 11.20 16.24 16.68
C GLY A 37 9.97 15.44 17.11
N GLN A 38 9.31 14.75 16.18
CA GLN A 38 8.20 13.84 16.46
C GLN A 38 8.73 12.41 16.68
N PRO A 39 8.01 11.56 17.43
CA PRO A 39 8.28 10.13 17.46
C PRO A 39 8.18 9.52 16.06
N ALA A 40 9.10 8.63 15.71
CA ALA A 40 9.09 7.95 14.42
C ALA A 40 7.95 6.93 14.34
N GLN A 41 7.08 7.04 13.33
CA GLN A 41 5.95 6.13 13.08
C GLN A 41 6.38 4.66 12.98
N ILE A 42 5.57 3.75 13.49
CA ILE A 42 5.72 2.31 13.25
C ILE A 42 5.38 2.03 11.79
N VAL A 43 6.28 1.35 11.09
CA VAL A 43 6.07 0.95 9.69
C VAL A 43 5.59 -0.50 9.67
N LEU A 44 4.37 -0.71 9.15
CA LEU A 44 3.79 -2.03 8.99
C LEU A 44 3.60 -2.33 7.51
N THR A 45 4.38 -3.29 6.99
CA THR A 45 4.27 -3.72 5.59
C THR A 45 3.47 -5.00 5.46
N MET A 46 2.68 -5.08 4.38
CA MET A 46 1.92 -6.27 3.98
C MET A 46 2.46 -6.81 2.65
N PRO A 47 2.40 -8.14 2.42
CA PRO A 47 2.74 -8.71 1.12
C PRO A 47 1.81 -8.15 0.04
N LEU A 48 2.33 -8.08 -1.18
CA LEU A 48 1.53 -7.65 -2.33
C LEU A 48 0.70 -8.84 -2.81
N LEU A 49 -0.61 -8.60 -2.95
CA LEU A 49 -1.51 -9.62 -3.49
C LEU A 49 -1.17 -9.87 -4.97
N GLU A 50 -0.98 -11.14 -5.31
CA GLU A 50 -0.81 -11.57 -6.71
C GLU A 50 -2.12 -11.39 -7.48
N GLY A 51 -2.01 -11.01 -8.74
CA GLY A 51 -3.16 -10.87 -9.62
C GLY A 51 -3.71 -12.21 -10.10
N LEU A 52 -4.76 -12.14 -10.92
CA LEU A 52 -5.40 -13.32 -11.52
C LEU A 52 -4.48 -14.15 -12.43
N ASP A 53 -3.31 -13.62 -12.79
CA ASP A 53 -2.27 -14.29 -13.55
C ASP A 53 -1.29 -15.11 -12.68
N GLY A 54 -1.35 -14.98 -11.34
CA GLY A 54 -0.54 -15.74 -10.39
C GLY A 54 0.97 -15.47 -10.45
N ILE A 55 1.38 -14.39 -11.14
CA ILE A 55 2.79 -14.06 -11.36
C ILE A 55 3.05 -12.60 -10.99
N ASN A 56 2.27 -11.68 -11.57
CA ASN A 56 2.45 -10.27 -11.31
C ASN A 56 1.60 -9.83 -10.12
N LYS A 57 2.02 -8.75 -9.45
CA LYS A 57 1.16 -8.10 -8.45
C LYS A 57 -0.16 -7.66 -9.10
N MET A 58 -1.24 -7.71 -8.32
CA MET A 58 -2.55 -7.26 -8.74
C MET A 58 -2.49 -5.77 -9.11
N SER A 59 -2.89 -5.43 -10.33
CA SER A 59 -2.85 -4.07 -10.86
C SER A 59 -3.96 -3.80 -11.87
N LYS A 60 -4.55 -2.60 -11.77
CA LYS A 60 -5.50 -2.10 -12.76
C LYS A 60 -4.89 -1.98 -14.15
N SER A 61 -3.61 -1.61 -14.24
CA SER A 61 -2.91 -1.43 -15.52
C SER A 61 -2.61 -2.76 -16.24
N LEU A 62 -2.48 -3.86 -15.50
CA LEU A 62 -2.23 -5.19 -16.05
C LEU A 62 -3.54 -5.94 -16.33
N GLY A 63 -4.69 -5.41 -15.90
CA GLY A 63 -5.99 -6.05 -16.06
C GLY A 63 -6.15 -7.34 -15.23
N ASN A 64 -5.21 -7.64 -14.32
CA ASN A 64 -5.18 -8.85 -13.51
C ASN A 64 -5.82 -8.64 -12.11
N TYR A 65 -6.82 -7.77 -12.01
CA TYR A 65 -7.41 -7.35 -10.73
C TYR A 65 -8.90 -7.69 -10.59
N ILE A 66 -9.32 -7.80 -9.34
CA ILE A 66 -10.72 -7.83 -8.92
C ILE A 66 -11.04 -6.46 -8.32
N GLY A 67 -11.86 -5.66 -8.99
CA GLY A 67 -12.28 -4.36 -8.50
C GLY A 67 -13.29 -4.48 -7.36
N ILE A 68 -13.21 -3.56 -6.40
CA ILE A 68 -14.13 -3.50 -5.25
C ILE A 68 -15.54 -3.01 -5.65
N ASP A 69 -15.63 -2.27 -6.76
CA ASP A 69 -16.86 -1.68 -7.30
C ASP A 69 -17.18 -2.30 -8.68
N GLU A 70 -17.29 -3.63 -8.69
CA GLU A 70 -17.70 -4.42 -9.84
C GLU A 70 -19.03 -5.12 -9.56
N PRO A 71 -19.83 -5.46 -10.60
CA PRO A 71 -21.00 -6.31 -10.42
C PRO A 71 -20.66 -7.59 -9.65
N ALA A 72 -21.52 -8.00 -8.71
CA ALA A 72 -21.24 -9.15 -7.84
C ALA A 72 -20.90 -10.43 -8.62
N ILE A 73 -21.54 -10.64 -9.77
CA ILE A 73 -21.27 -11.77 -10.66
C ILE A 73 -19.85 -11.74 -11.24
N ASP A 74 -19.31 -10.56 -11.53
CA ASP A 74 -17.96 -10.40 -12.07
C ASP A 74 -16.91 -10.68 -10.99
N ILE A 75 -17.13 -10.20 -9.76
CA ILE A 75 -16.27 -10.49 -8.61
C ILE A 75 -16.20 -12.01 -8.39
N VAL A 76 -17.35 -12.69 -8.29
CA VAL A 76 -17.40 -14.15 -8.12
C VAL A 76 -16.70 -14.87 -9.27
N SER A 77 -16.99 -14.46 -10.52
CA SER A 77 -16.40 -15.09 -11.71
C SER A 77 -14.88 -14.94 -11.78
N LYS A 78 -14.34 -13.81 -11.33
CA LYS A 78 -12.90 -13.57 -11.27
C LYS A 78 -12.24 -14.33 -10.12
N THR A 79 -12.85 -14.35 -8.94
CA THR A 79 -12.32 -15.09 -7.77
C THR A 79 -12.23 -16.59 -8.05
N MET A 80 -13.19 -17.16 -8.80
CA MET A 80 -13.19 -18.58 -9.18
C MET A 80 -12.09 -18.96 -10.19
N LYS A 81 -11.34 -17.99 -10.73
CA LYS A 81 -10.21 -18.23 -11.66
C LYS A 81 -8.86 -18.28 -10.94
N ILE A 82 -8.83 -18.02 -9.64
CA ILE A 82 -7.64 -18.10 -8.78
C ILE A 82 -7.34 -19.56 -8.46
#